data_AF-A0A3D6DUZ0-F1
#
_entry.id   AF-A0A3D6DUZ0-F1
#
_cell.length_a   1.000
_cell.length_b   1.000
_cell.length_c   1.000
_cell.angle_alpha   90.00
_cell.angle_beta   90.00
_cell.angle_gamma   90.00
#
_symmetry.space_group_name_H-M   'P 1'
#
loop_
_entity.id
_entity.type
_entity.pdbx_description
1 polymer ?
#
loop_
_entity_poly.entity_id
_entity_poly.type
_entity_poly.pdbx_seq_one_letter_code
_entity_poly.pdbx_strand_id
1 'polypeptide(L)'
;LRLLQQQGPGLGSMFGSQPAARGEQARLEAELLDNERQLQAIGGGETALEAELECLQAVLENPGRYLRVEQKQLRLTTMNVVTEKTSNEMAAEIDFAIAELTGAQKVRRAFVLARVARSEVPSPAKINFDDAARYL
;
A
#
# COMPACT_ATOMS: atom_id res chain seq x y z
N LEU A 1 16.71 -33.67 2.89
CA LEU A 1 18.02 -34.35 2.82
C LEU A 1 17.98 -35.90 2.72
N ARG A 2 16.93 -36.55 2.17
CA ARG A 2 16.89 -38.04 2.02
C ARG A 2 17.11 -38.56 0.59
N LEU A 3 16.93 -37.72 -0.43
CA LEU A 3 16.99 -38.13 -1.84
C LEU A 3 18.43 -38.27 -2.40
N LEU A 4 19.41 -37.57 -1.83
CA LEU A 4 20.81 -37.65 -2.27
C LEU A 4 21.61 -38.81 -1.64
N GLN A 5 21.12 -39.39 -0.54
CA GLN A 5 21.80 -40.48 0.16
C GLN A 5 21.51 -41.87 -0.42
N GLN A 6 20.60 -42.00 -1.39
CA GLN A 6 20.17 -43.29 -1.95
C GLN A 6 20.79 -43.64 -3.31
N GLN A 7 21.93 -43.04 -3.71
CA GLN A 7 22.70 -43.59 -4.82
C GLN A 7 23.52 -44.80 -4.34
N GLY A 8 22.82 -45.94 -4.24
CA GLY A 8 23.46 -47.25 -4.07
C GLY A 8 24.33 -47.63 -5.27
N PRO A 9 25.32 -48.52 -5.09
CA PRO A 9 26.26 -48.88 -6.15
C PRO A 9 25.50 -49.63 -7.25
N GLY A 10 25.29 -48.96 -8.39
CA GLY A 10 24.58 -49.53 -9.55
C GLY A 10 23.89 -48.53 -10.48
N LEU A 11 23.68 -47.27 -10.06
CA LEU A 11 22.96 -46.27 -10.87
C LEU A 11 23.85 -45.31 -11.67
N GLY A 12 25.18 -45.46 -11.58
CA GLY A 12 26.15 -44.59 -12.25
C GLY A 12 26.28 -44.77 -13.77
N SER A 13 25.55 -45.71 -14.40
CA SER A 13 25.64 -45.94 -15.85
C SER A 13 24.50 -45.35 -16.69
N MET A 14 23.44 -44.82 -16.07
CA MET A 14 22.30 -44.22 -16.82
C MET A 14 22.35 -42.70 -16.97
N PHE A 15 23.14 -42.02 -16.15
CA PHE A 15 23.44 -40.59 -16.32
C PHE A 15 24.91 -40.48 -16.63
N GLY A 16 25.25 -40.19 -17.90
CA GLY A 16 26.62 -40.16 -18.45
C GLY A 16 27.53 -39.07 -17.88
N SER A 17 27.47 -38.82 -16.59
CA SER A 17 28.31 -37.90 -15.85
C SER A 17 28.93 -38.68 -14.68
N GLN A 18 30.27 -38.79 -14.69
CA GLN A 18 31.03 -39.27 -13.52
C GLN A 18 30.51 -38.59 -12.25
N PRO A 19 30.40 -39.32 -11.12
CA PRO A 19 30.08 -38.68 -9.85
C PRO A 19 31.09 -37.54 -9.62
N ALA A 20 30.58 -36.32 -9.47
CA ALA A 20 31.41 -35.15 -9.26
C ALA A 20 32.39 -35.45 -8.13
N ALA A 21 33.67 -35.13 -8.34
CA ALA A 21 34.70 -35.40 -7.35
C ALA A 21 34.25 -34.86 -5.99
N ARG A 22 34.53 -35.59 -4.90
CA ARG A 22 34.02 -35.29 -3.56
C ARG A 22 34.20 -33.83 -3.11
N GLY A 23 35.23 -33.15 -3.62
CA GLY A 23 35.47 -31.72 -3.39
C GLY A 23 34.52 -30.78 -4.17
N GLU A 24 34.10 -31.15 -5.36
CA GLU A 24 33.11 -30.42 -6.16
C GLU A 24 31.71 -30.51 -5.52
N GLN A 25 31.35 -31.69 -4.99
CA GLN A 25 30.12 -31.86 -4.21
C GLN A 25 30.12 -30.99 -2.94
N ALA A 26 31.22 -30.98 -2.17
CA ALA A 26 31.33 -30.16 -0.96
C ALA A 26 31.27 -28.66 -1.27
N ARG A 27 31.83 -28.23 -2.40
CA ARG A 27 31.75 -26.84 -2.86
C ARG A 27 30.32 -26.44 -3.22
N LEU A 28 29.62 -27.27 -3.99
CA LEU A 28 28.23 -27.03 -4.37
C LEU A 28 27.29 -26.98 -3.15
N GLU A 29 27.53 -27.83 -2.15
CA GLU A 29 26.79 -27.79 -0.88
C GLU A 29 27.01 -26.47 -0.12
N ALA A 30 28.25 -25.96 -0.11
CA ALA A 30 28.56 -24.68 0.51
C ALA A 30 27.92 -23.50 -0.24
N GLU A 31 27.94 -23.51 -1.58
CA GLU A 31 27.27 -22.50 -2.42
C GLU A 31 25.74 -22.54 -2.23
N LEU A 32 25.14 -23.73 -2.11
CA LEU A 32 23.69 -23.87 -1.83
C LEU A 32 23.31 -23.31 -0.46
N LEU A 33 24.09 -23.61 0.59
CA LEU A 33 23.85 -23.06 1.93
C LEU A 33 23.99 -21.54 1.96
N ASP A 34 24.95 -20.98 1.22
CA ASP A 34 25.10 -19.53 1.12
C ASP A 34 23.92 -18.88 0.39
N ASN A 35 23.46 -19.49 -0.71
CA ASN A 35 22.25 -19.04 -1.42
C ASN A 35 21.01 -19.10 -0.53
N GLU A 36 20.84 -20.16 0.25
CA GLU A 36 19.70 -20.34 1.16
C GLU A 36 19.69 -19.25 2.25
N ARG A 37 20.86 -18.89 2.77
CA ARG A 37 21.04 -17.77 3.71
C ARG A 37 20.74 -16.41 3.07
N GLN A 38 21.19 -16.18 1.84
CA GLN A 38 20.90 -14.95 1.09
C GLN A 38 19.39 -14.80 0.81
N LEU A 39 18.72 -15.89 0.41
CA LEU A 39 17.28 -15.91 0.18
C LEU A 39 16.48 -15.65 1.46
N GLN A 40 16.91 -16.20 2.60
CA GLN A 40 16.29 -15.92 3.91
C GLN A 40 16.45 -14.46 4.33
N ALA A 41 17.59 -13.83 4.03
CA ALA A 41 17.81 -12.41 4.33
C ALA A 41 16.92 -11.48 3.50
N ILE A 42 16.52 -11.90 2.30
CA ILE A 42 15.62 -11.16 1.40
C ILE A 42 14.15 -11.41 1.77
N GLY A 43 13.77 -12.65 2.10
CA GLY A 43 12.38 -13.08 2.30
C GLY A 43 11.63 -12.48 3.50
N GLY A 44 12.33 -11.84 4.44
CA GLY A 44 11.69 -11.16 5.59
C GLY A 44 10.94 -9.88 5.22
N GLY A 45 11.35 -9.18 4.15
CA GLY A 45 10.70 -7.95 3.70
C GLY A 45 9.50 -8.20 2.78
N GLU A 46 9.59 -9.20 1.91
CA GLU A 46 8.50 -9.58 1.00
C GLU A 46 7.27 -10.10 1.75
N THR A 47 7.48 -10.91 2.79
CA THR A 47 6.38 -11.43 3.62
C THR A 47 5.66 -10.34 4.41
N ALA A 48 6.38 -9.32 4.89
CA ALA A 48 5.77 -8.17 5.53
C ALA A 48 4.97 -7.33 4.52
N LEU A 49 5.52 -7.09 3.33
CA LEU A 49 4.84 -6.36 2.26
C LEU A 49 3.57 -7.08 1.79
N GLU A 50 3.64 -8.40 1.64
CA GLU A 50 2.50 -9.23 1.24
C GLU A 50 1.37 -9.13 2.28
N ALA A 51 1.70 -9.24 3.58
CA ALA A 51 0.72 -9.05 4.66
C ALA A 51 0.09 -7.65 4.67
N GLU A 52 0.88 -6.59 4.44
CA GLU A 52 0.35 -5.21 4.34
C GLU A 52 -0.57 -5.04 3.12
N LEU A 53 -0.22 -5.65 1.98
CA LEU A 53 -1.04 -5.61 0.77
C LEU A 53 -2.33 -6.42 0.93
N GLU A 54 -2.30 -7.59 1.57
CA GLU A 54 -3.49 -8.37 1.91
C GLU A 54 -4.43 -7.59 2.83
N CYS A 55 -3.86 -6.92 3.84
CA CYS A 55 -4.62 -6.03 4.72
C CYS A 55 -5.29 -4.89 3.94
N LEU A 56 -4.54 -4.23 3.05
CA LEU A 56 -5.07 -3.18 2.20
C LEU A 56 -6.21 -3.69 1.30
N GLN A 57 -6.05 -4.86 0.68
CA GLN A 57 -7.09 -5.49 -0.14
C GLN A 57 -8.36 -5.73 0.69
N ALA A 58 -8.24 -6.34 1.88
CA ALA A 58 -9.38 -6.62 2.74
C ALA A 58 -10.16 -5.36 3.14
N VAL A 59 -9.47 -4.25 3.39
CA VAL A 59 -10.09 -2.95 3.67
C VAL A 59 -10.80 -2.39 2.44
N LEU A 60 -10.16 -2.45 1.27
CA LEU A 60 -10.69 -1.90 0.01
C LEU A 60 -11.82 -2.73 -0.59
N GLU A 61 -11.95 -4.02 -0.26
CA GLU A 61 -13.11 -4.83 -0.62
C GLU A 61 -14.38 -4.39 0.09
N ASN A 62 -14.25 -3.85 1.31
CA ASN A 62 -15.38 -3.48 2.17
C ASN A 62 -15.21 -2.07 2.77
N PRO A 63 -15.02 -1.02 1.95
CA PRO A 63 -14.65 0.30 2.44
C PRO A 63 -15.74 0.91 3.32
N GLY A 64 -17.00 0.56 3.10
CA GLY A 64 -18.15 1.02 3.90
C GLY A 64 -18.11 0.61 5.37
N ARG A 65 -17.26 -0.36 5.77
CA ARG A 65 -17.03 -0.70 7.18
C ARG A 65 -16.22 0.36 7.93
N TYR A 66 -15.41 1.13 7.20
CA TYR A 66 -14.46 2.08 7.76
C TYR A 66 -14.76 3.52 7.35
N LEU A 67 -15.40 3.74 6.20
CA LEU A 67 -15.72 5.05 5.67
C LEU A 67 -17.22 5.15 5.36
N ARG A 68 -17.90 6.05 6.05
CA ARG A 68 -19.29 6.41 5.76
C ARG A 68 -19.34 7.83 5.21
N VAL A 69 -20.14 8.04 4.17
CA VAL A 69 -20.38 9.38 3.61
C VAL A 69 -21.87 9.70 3.72
N GLU A 70 -22.18 10.80 4.38
CA GLU A 70 -23.55 11.31 4.53
C GLU A 70 -23.71 12.66 3.83
N GLN A 71 -24.90 12.95 3.32
CA GLN A 71 -25.21 14.25 2.75
C GLN A 71 -25.86 15.15 3.79
N LYS A 72 -25.40 16.40 3.88
CA LYS A 72 -25.96 17.40 4.78
C LYS A 72 -26.06 18.76 4.08
N GLN A 73 -27.27 19.25 3.94
CA GLN A 73 -27.52 20.60 3.45
C GLN A 73 -27.38 21.62 4.60
N LEU A 74 -26.60 22.67 4.37
CA LEU A 74 -26.38 23.77 5.32
C LEU A 74 -26.56 25.12 4.61
N ARG A 75 -27.10 26.10 5.32
CA ARG A 75 -27.16 27.50 4.85
C ARG A 75 -25.96 28.26 5.41
N LEU A 76 -25.09 28.77 4.55
CA LEU A 76 -23.84 29.44 4.93
C LEU A 76 -23.78 30.87 4.40
N THR A 77 -23.32 31.80 5.23
CA THR A 77 -22.96 33.15 4.79
C THR A 77 -21.67 33.14 3.97
N THR A 78 -21.34 34.27 3.33
CA THR A 78 -20.05 34.48 2.65
C THR A 78 -18.84 34.38 3.57
N MET A 79 -19.06 34.43 4.89
CA MET A 79 -18.03 34.26 5.92
C MET A 79 -18.00 32.83 6.51
N ASN A 80 -18.66 31.86 5.87
CA ASN A 80 -18.75 30.46 6.30
C ASN A 80 -19.44 30.23 7.66
N VAL A 81 -20.37 31.11 8.03
CA VAL A 81 -21.18 30.96 9.25
C VAL A 81 -22.49 30.26 8.92
N VAL A 82 -22.86 29.25 9.71
CA VAL A 82 -24.14 28.53 9.57
C VAL A 82 -25.28 29.40 10.07
N THR A 83 -26.32 29.56 9.26
CA THR A 83 -27.50 30.38 9.61
C THR A 83 -28.80 29.59 9.48
N GLU A 84 -29.82 30.05 10.21
CA GLU A 84 -31.17 29.50 10.13
C GLU A 84 -31.88 29.93 8.85
N LYS A 85 -32.88 29.15 8.41
CA LYS A 85 -33.70 29.49 7.22
C LYS A 85 -34.52 30.77 7.39
N THR A 86 -34.83 31.15 8.63
CA THR A 86 -35.56 32.37 8.99
C THR A 86 -34.69 33.62 9.02
N SER A 87 -33.36 33.47 8.94
CA SER A 87 -32.44 34.61 8.91
C SER A 87 -32.53 35.39 7.59
N ASN A 88 -32.51 36.72 7.69
CA ASN A 88 -32.46 37.64 6.56
C ASN A 88 -31.03 37.90 6.06
N GLU A 89 -30.02 37.27 6.65
CA GLU A 89 -28.64 37.38 6.19
C GLU A 89 -28.45 36.79 4.79
N MET A 90 -27.57 37.41 4.00
CA MET A 90 -27.15 36.86 2.71
C MET A 90 -26.38 35.56 2.93
N ALA A 91 -26.99 34.46 2.49
CA ALA A 91 -26.44 33.12 2.64
C ALA A 91 -26.88 32.23 1.47
N ALA A 92 -26.08 31.21 1.19
CA ALA A 92 -26.34 30.19 0.17
C ALA A 92 -26.65 28.85 0.84
N GLU A 93 -27.54 28.06 0.25
CA GLU A 93 -27.70 26.64 0.60
C GLU A 93 -26.62 25.82 -0.10
N ILE A 94 -25.90 25.00 0.66
CA ILE A 94 -24.78 24.19 0.18
C ILE A 94 -24.97 22.75 0.66
N ASP A 95 -24.88 21.81 -0.26
CA ASP A 95 -24.91 20.38 0.02
C ASP A 95 -23.48 19.87 0.28
N PHE A 96 -23.22 19.49 1.52
CA PHE A 96 -21.95 18.90 1.94
C PHE A 96 -22.03 17.39 1.95
N ALA A 97 -20.99 16.74 1.43
CA ALA A 97 -20.68 15.36 1.74
C ALA A 97 -19.81 15.32 3.00
N ILE A 98 -20.26 14.60 4.02
CA ILE A 98 -19.55 14.41 5.28
C ILE A 98 -19.00 12.99 5.30
N ALA A 99 -17.69 12.87 5.17
CA ALA A 99 -16.96 11.64 5.36
C ALA A 99 -16.62 11.42 6.83
N GLU A 100 -16.98 10.26 7.35
CA GLU A 100 -16.63 9.77 8.68
C GLU A 100 -15.78 8.50 8.54
N LEU A 101 -14.53 8.60 8.99
CA LEU A 101 -13.62 7.47 9.08
C LEU A 101 -13.69 6.87 10.49
N THR A 102 -14.12 5.63 10.57
CA THR A 102 -14.18 4.83 11.79
C THR A 102 -13.04 3.81 11.77
N GLY A 103 -11.96 4.14 12.47
CA GLY A 103 -10.77 3.29 12.63
C GLY A 103 -9.98 3.68 13.87
N ALA A 104 -8.66 3.50 13.83
CA ALA A 104 -7.77 3.87 14.95
C ALA A 104 -7.87 5.36 15.33
N GLN A 105 -8.10 6.23 14.34
CA GLN A 105 -8.44 7.63 14.57
C GLN A 105 -9.83 7.90 13.99
N LYS A 106 -10.73 8.45 14.82
CA LYS A 106 -12.02 8.95 14.35
C LYS A 106 -11.80 10.30 13.71
N VAL A 107 -11.95 10.35 12.38
CA VAL A 107 -11.79 11.57 11.60
C VAL A 107 -13.09 11.89 10.89
N ARG A 108 -13.51 13.15 10.98
CA ARG A 108 -14.67 13.68 10.27
C ARG A 108 -14.24 14.81 9.36
N ARG A 109 -14.69 14.78 8.10
CA ARG A 109 -14.38 15.80 7.09
C ARG A 109 -15.62 16.11 6.27
N ALA A 110 -15.93 17.40 6.13
CA ALA A 110 -16.93 17.87 5.19
C ALA A 110 -16.21 18.32 3.91
N PHE A 111 -16.78 17.97 2.76
CA PHE A 111 -16.29 18.39 1.45
C PHE A 111 -17.46 18.66 0.50
N VAL A 112 -17.20 19.45 -0.53
CA VAL A 112 -18.14 19.72 -1.61
C VAL A 112 -17.42 19.41 -2.91
N LEU A 113 -18.09 18.73 -3.83
CA LEU A 113 -17.60 18.58 -5.19
C LEU A 113 -18.00 19.82 -5.98
N ALA A 114 -17.02 20.66 -6.29
CA ALA A 114 -17.21 21.88 -7.05
C ALA A 114 -16.47 21.81 -8.40
N ARG A 115 -17.01 22.52 -9.39
CA ARG A 115 -16.35 22.74 -10.68
C ARG A 115 -16.03 24.22 -10.79
N VAL A 116 -14.76 24.53 -11.05
CA VAL A 116 -14.25 25.90 -11.21
C VAL A 116 -13.41 25.97 -12.48
N ALA A 117 -13.30 27.16 -13.07
CA ALA A 117 -12.43 27.33 -14.23
C ALA A 117 -10.96 27.14 -13.80
N ARG A 118 -10.13 26.52 -14.65
CA ARG A 118 -8.71 26.30 -14.31
C ARG A 118 -7.97 27.60 -14.02
N SER A 119 -8.37 28.70 -14.65
CA SER A 119 -7.84 30.05 -14.42
C SER A 119 -8.15 30.63 -13.03
N GLU A 120 -9.16 30.10 -12.34
CA GLU A 120 -9.55 30.53 -10.99
C GLU A 120 -8.83 29.73 -9.90
N VAL A 121 -8.22 28.59 -10.25
CA VAL A 121 -7.41 27.80 -9.33
C VAL A 121 -6.04 28.46 -9.21
N PRO A 122 -5.55 28.76 -7.99
CA PRO A 122 -4.20 29.27 -7.79
C PRO A 122 -3.17 28.37 -8.48
N SER A 123 -2.13 28.97 -9.06
CA SER A 123 -1.01 28.21 -9.62
C SER A 123 -0.52 27.19 -8.60
N PRO A 124 -0.40 25.90 -8.96
CA PRO A 124 0.01 24.88 -8.02
C PRO A 124 1.36 25.27 -7.41
N ALA A 125 1.51 25.06 -6.10
CA ALA A 125 2.82 25.15 -5.47
C ALA A 125 3.76 24.24 -6.26
N LYS A 126 4.86 24.81 -6.78
CA LYS A 126 5.86 24.01 -7.49
C LYS A 126 6.33 22.93 -6.53
N ILE A 127 6.28 21.68 -6.98
CA ILE A 127 6.89 20.56 -6.25
C ILE A 127 8.35 20.94 -6.01
N ASN A 128 8.79 20.87 -4.75
CA ASN A 128 10.17 21.13 -4.40
C ASN A 128 11.02 19.90 -4.76
N PHE A 129 11.36 19.78 -6.04
CA PHE A 129 12.18 18.67 -6.54
C PHE A 129 13.57 18.63 -5.88
N ASP A 130 14.10 19.78 -5.47
CA ASP A 130 15.37 19.87 -4.76
C ASP A 130 15.33 19.18 -3.39
N ASP A 131 14.17 19.19 -2.72
CA ASP A 131 13.97 18.50 -1.45
C ASP A 131 13.70 17.00 -1.63
N ALA A 132 12.90 16.63 -2.64
CA ALA A 132 12.63 15.23 -2.97
C ALA A 132 13.91 14.45 -3.33
N ALA A 133 14.86 15.11 -4.01
CA ALA A 133 16.14 14.51 -4.38
C ALA A 133 17.03 14.16 -3.17
N ARG A 134 16.77 14.70 -1.98
CA ARG A 134 17.53 14.36 -0.75
C ARG A 134 17.17 13.00 -0.16
N TYR A 135 16.07 12.40 -0.61
CA TYR A 135 15.55 11.12 -0.13
C TYR A 135 15.75 9.96 -1.13
N LEU A 136 16.54 10.18 -2.19
CA LEU A 136 16.98 9.18 -3.18
C LEU A 136 18.48 8.90 -3.00
#